data_AF-A0A9D2DEZ5-F1
#
_entry.id   AF-A0A9D2DEZ5-F1
#
_cell.length_a   1.000
_cell.length_b   1.000
_cell.length_c   1.000
_cell.angle_alpha   90.00
_cell.angle_beta   90.00
_cell.angle_gamma   90.00
#
_symmetry.space_group_name_H-M   'P 1'
#
loop_
_entity.id
_entity.type
_entity.pdbx_description
1 polymer ?
#
loop_
_entity_poly.entity_id
_entity_poly.type
_entity_poly.pdbx_seq_one_letter_code
_entity_poly.pdbx_strand_id
1 'polypeptide(L)'
;MASRFLLRYRRLPRALRWGLTSAVIIALVAGIWFTIQYQIERRITRMLENTPVLLAEGVTCRTDIGKVRISLSRMGVSLYDLRVTAPARRRTADGPSSILKVSIPRITLSGVRISRAADTGHRQFHARRLTIDRPDVLFEGHPAPRTHDTLKSPHVAFPLSIDHVALNDASVRIGFWRDNQRNTLTAEGLTFVFDNFAARDTLAIPLTPPDLTQLPSPSLLPQGSGVSVRADALAYTFKNGALRMEADTLALDTRQGTFSVHRVAQIPQYGKEQYTLRVSDRSDWITWEVLRVACDSLQIPSFADGDDLLRIGTVAIDSLRIDGFKDRNQKQSDNIRPTLYEALQQLPAGIAISSIGIGDVDIRYEEISRGTTVPAVITLSSLKTTIDGLTNRPADPDYTYDLTADGLLFGTTPMHAVLTLPAAPGNEQFSLAASMAPLHAPDVSPVTEPLANIKITSGELHSAGVFLAGNSQQATSTVNMIYSDLQIAILKKRDPMQERELLTNLANGVVLRRSNPENGRLRTGEGTCRRDEHKSFWNYIWKTAFSGVVDLAL
;
A
#
# COMPACT_ATOMS: atom_id res chain seq x y z
N MET A 1 58.19 -11.34 -52.66
CA MET A 1 57.63 -10.00 -52.33
C MET A 1 58.23 -9.37 -51.05
N ALA A 2 58.52 -10.14 -49.99
CA ALA A 2 59.07 -9.61 -48.73
C ALA A 2 60.47 -8.93 -48.83
N SER A 3 61.36 -9.38 -49.74
CA SER A 3 62.72 -8.84 -49.87
C SER A 3 62.79 -7.42 -50.45
N ARG A 4 61.88 -7.06 -51.38
CA ARG A 4 61.81 -5.70 -51.95
C ARG A 4 61.21 -4.67 -50.97
N PHE A 5 60.39 -5.12 -50.02
CA PHE A 5 59.77 -4.26 -49.01
C PHE A 5 60.79 -3.84 -47.93
N LEU A 6 61.62 -4.78 -47.47
CA LEU A 6 62.71 -4.53 -46.51
C LEU A 6 63.77 -3.54 -47.04
N LEU A 7 64.07 -3.60 -48.34
CA LEU A 7 65.01 -2.68 -49.01
C LEU A 7 64.48 -1.24 -49.12
N ARG A 8 63.17 -1.05 -49.34
CA ARG A 8 62.53 0.28 -49.35
C ARG A 8 62.37 0.86 -47.95
N TYR A 9 62.13 0.02 -46.95
CA TYR A 9 61.99 0.43 -45.55
C TYR A 9 63.28 1.06 -44.97
N ARG A 10 64.45 0.53 -45.34
CA ARG A 10 65.77 1.04 -44.93
C ARG A 10 66.15 2.41 -45.52
N ARG A 11 65.44 2.92 -46.53
CA ARG A 11 65.71 4.21 -47.20
C ARG A 11 64.86 5.39 -46.69
N LEU A 12 63.88 5.16 -45.80
CA LEU A 12 63.02 6.22 -45.22
C LEU A 12 63.76 7.03 -44.14
N PRO A 13 63.44 8.31 -43.88
CA PRO A 13 63.99 9.05 -42.75
C PRO A 13 63.68 8.33 -41.43
N ARG A 14 64.58 8.40 -40.43
CA ARG A 14 64.42 7.68 -39.14
C ARG A 14 63.06 7.96 -38.50
N ALA A 15 62.62 9.22 -38.45
CA ALA A 15 61.32 9.62 -37.90
C ALA A 15 60.12 8.93 -38.59
N LEU A 16 60.17 8.76 -39.90
CA LEU A 16 59.10 8.12 -40.67
C LEU A 16 59.09 6.59 -40.50
N ARG A 17 60.25 5.97 -40.28
CA ARG A 17 60.34 4.55 -39.89
C ARG A 17 59.76 4.31 -38.50
N TRP A 18 60.12 5.16 -37.53
CA TRP A 18 59.56 5.08 -36.18
C TRP A 18 58.04 5.28 -36.19
N GLY A 19 57.53 6.24 -36.97
CA GLY A 19 56.09 6.44 -37.16
C GLY A 19 55.37 5.23 -37.77
N LEU A 20 55.96 4.60 -38.80
CA LEU A 20 55.37 3.40 -39.43
C LEU A 20 55.43 2.17 -38.54
N THR A 21 56.52 1.94 -37.79
CA THR A 21 56.57 0.86 -36.80
C THR A 21 55.54 1.06 -35.69
N SER A 22 55.41 2.28 -35.18
CA SER A 22 54.44 2.58 -34.12
C SER A 22 53.00 2.40 -34.61
N ALA A 23 52.68 2.82 -35.84
CA ALA A 23 51.36 2.61 -36.43
C ALA A 23 51.03 1.11 -36.62
N VAL A 24 52.00 0.29 -37.04
CA VAL A 24 51.82 -1.16 -37.19
C VAL A 24 51.67 -1.85 -35.83
N ILE A 25 52.43 -1.42 -34.81
CA ILE A 25 52.29 -1.95 -33.44
C ILE A 25 50.93 -1.55 -32.85
N ILE A 26 50.49 -0.31 -33.04
CA ILE A 26 49.15 0.15 -32.59
C ILE A 26 48.05 -0.65 -33.30
N ALA A 27 48.17 -0.89 -34.62
CA ALA A 27 47.21 -1.69 -35.36
C ALA A 27 47.19 -3.17 -34.94
N LEU A 28 48.35 -3.75 -34.61
CA LEU A 28 48.45 -5.12 -34.06
C LEU A 28 47.89 -5.21 -32.65
N VAL A 29 48.19 -4.24 -31.78
CA VAL A 29 47.63 -4.16 -30.43
C VAL A 29 46.12 -3.96 -30.49
N ALA A 30 45.63 -3.09 -31.37
CA ALA A 30 44.20 -2.91 -31.63
C ALA A 30 43.57 -4.20 -32.20
N GLY A 31 44.23 -4.87 -33.14
CA GLY A 31 43.77 -6.14 -33.71
C GLY A 31 43.69 -7.26 -32.68
N ILE A 32 44.71 -7.43 -31.84
CA ILE A 32 44.74 -8.37 -30.72
C ILE A 32 43.66 -8.00 -29.70
N TRP A 33 43.52 -6.71 -29.37
CA TRP A 33 42.49 -6.19 -28.48
C TRP A 33 41.06 -6.51 -28.96
N PHE A 34 40.76 -6.25 -30.24
CA PHE A 34 39.47 -6.60 -30.85
C PHE A 34 39.25 -8.13 -30.91
N THR A 35 40.30 -8.90 -31.19
CA THR A 35 40.21 -10.37 -31.23
C THR A 35 39.92 -10.95 -29.84
N ILE A 36 40.58 -10.43 -28.80
CA ILE A 36 40.33 -10.81 -27.41
C ILE A 36 38.91 -10.42 -26.99
N GLN A 37 38.45 -9.19 -27.30
CA GLN A 37 37.06 -8.79 -27.05
C GLN A 37 36.07 -9.76 -27.69
N TYR A 38 36.23 -10.06 -28.98
CA TYR A 38 35.36 -10.97 -29.71
C TYR A 38 35.36 -12.40 -29.13
N GLN A 39 36.52 -12.93 -28.74
CA GLN A 39 36.62 -14.26 -28.13
C GLN A 39 35.91 -14.32 -26.77
N ILE A 40 36.06 -13.28 -25.93
CA ILE A 40 35.39 -13.24 -24.62
C ILE A 40 33.88 -13.04 -24.81
N GLU A 41 33.43 -12.18 -25.73
CA GLU A 41 32.00 -12.01 -26.07
C GLU A 41 31.36 -13.34 -26.45
N ARG A 42 32.00 -14.10 -27.35
CA ARG A 42 31.52 -15.42 -27.78
C ARG A 42 31.52 -16.45 -26.65
N ARG A 43 32.48 -16.37 -25.71
CA ARG A 43 32.54 -17.26 -24.55
C ARG A 43 31.44 -16.94 -23.54
N ILE A 44 31.23 -15.65 -23.22
CA ILE A 44 30.16 -15.21 -22.30
C ILE A 44 28.78 -15.56 -22.88
N THR A 45 28.55 -15.31 -24.16
CA THR A 45 27.28 -15.66 -24.84
C THR A 45 26.99 -17.14 -24.69
N ARG A 46 27.95 -18.01 -25.04
CA ARG A 46 27.79 -19.47 -24.88
C ARG A 46 27.60 -19.90 -23.43
N MET A 47 28.28 -19.27 -22.47
CA MET A 47 28.09 -19.62 -21.06
C MET A 47 26.67 -19.25 -20.60
N LEU A 48 26.17 -18.07 -20.95
CA LEU A 48 24.85 -17.60 -20.53
C LEU A 48 23.70 -18.39 -21.19
N GLU A 49 23.83 -18.75 -22.48
CA GLU A 49 22.84 -19.59 -23.19
C GLU A 49 22.77 -21.02 -22.63
N ASN A 50 23.90 -21.58 -22.19
CA ASN A 50 23.98 -22.95 -21.69
C ASN A 50 23.80 -23.07 -20.17
N THR A 51 23.64 -21.96 -19.45
CA THR A 51 23.35 -21.98 -18.01
C THR A 51 21.84 -22.00 -17.82
N PRO A 52 21.23 -23.12 -17.41
CA PRO A 52 19.79 -23.17 -17.17
C PRO A 52 19.44 -22.27 -15.98
N VAL A 53 18.50 -21.36 -16.18
CA VAL A 53 17.88 -20.62 -15.07
C VAL A 53 16.78 -21.52 -14.51
N LEU A 54 16.93 -21.95 -13.25
CA LEU A 54 15.97 -22.80 -12.56
C LEU A 54 14.97 -21.92 -11.81
N LEU A 55 13.68 -22.16 -12.03
CA LEU A 55 12.62 -21.64 -11.17
C LEU A 55 12.44 -22.54 -9.94
N ALA A 56 11.82 -21.99 -8.90
CA ALA A 56 11.56 -22.70 -7.65
C ALA A 56 10.71 -23.99 -7.80
N GLU A 57 10.07 -24.19 -8.95
CA GLU A 57 9.28 -25.39 -9.24
C GLU A 57 10.05 -26.45 -10.06
N GLY A 58 11.38 -26.32 -10.19
CA GLY A 58 12.19 -27.20 -11.04
C GLY A 58 11.93 -27.00 -12.55
N VAL A 59 11.31 -25.89 -12.92
CA VAL A 59 11.08 -25.49 -14.32
C VAL A 59 12.38 -24.90 -14.88
N THR A 60 12.86 -25.46 -15.98
CA THR A 60 14.00 -24.93 -16.73
C THR A 60 13.54 -23.80 -17.64
N CYS A 61 14.01 -22.59 -17.38
CA CYS A 61 13.81 -21.45 -18.26
C CYS A 61 14.76 -21.54 -19.46
N ARG A 62 14.26 -21.15 -20.63
CA ARG A 62 15.10 -20.88 -21.78
C ARG A 62 15.54 -19.42 -21.73
N THR A 63 16.85 -19.22 -21.80
CA THR A 63 17.48 -17.90 -21.90
C THR A 63 17.98 -17.68 -23.32
N ASP A 64 17.63 -16.55 -23.91
CA ASP A 64 18.07 -16.11 -25.23
C ASP A 64 18.70 -14.71 -25.11
N ILE A 65 19.83 -14.48 -25.77
CA ILE A 65 20.58 -13.23 -25.68
C ILE A 65 20.93 -12.78 -27.08
N GLY A 66 20.39 -11.64 -27.51
CA GLY A 66 20.65 -11.11 -28.84
C GLY A 66 22.11 -10.74 -29.06
N LYS A 67 22.72 -9.99 -28.13
CA LYS A 67 24.13 -9.56 -28.27
C LYS A 67 24.82 -9.32 -26.94
N VAL A 68 26.09 -9.72 -26.87
CA VAL A 68 27.02 -9.37 -25.79
C VAL A 68 28.08 -8.42 -26.33
N ARG A 69 28.38 -7.33 -25.62
CA ARG A 69 29.51 -6.43 -25.90
C ARG A 69 30.40 -6.28 -24.69
N ILE A 70 31.71 -6.30 -24.91
CA ILE A 70 32.70 -6.11 -23.83
C ILE A 70 33.50 -4.84 -24.08
N SER A 71 33.70 -4.05 -23.04
CA SER A 71 34.55 -2.85 -23.06
C SER A 71 35.71 -3.04 -22.10
N LEU A 72 36.87 -3.47 -22.62
CA LEU A 72 38.07 -3.71 -21.80
C LEU A 72 38.60 -2.42 -21.14
N SER A 73 38.52 -1.27 -21.82
CA SER A 73 38.95 0.03 -21.27
C SER A 73 38.08 0.54 -20.12
N ARG A 74 36.81 0.09 -20.06
CA ARG A 74 35.86 0.43 -19.00
C ARG A 74 35.64 -0.73 -18.02
N MET A 75 36.37 -1.84 -18.23
CA MET A 75 36.17 -3.12 -17.54
C MET A 75 34.68 -3.46 -17.41
N GLY A 76 33.97 -3.45 -18.53
CA GLY A 76 32.51 -3.56 -18.54
C GLY A 76 31.97 -4.56 -19.56
N VAL A 77 30.76 -5.05 -19.29
CA VAL A 77 30.00 -5.97 -20.13
C VAL A 77 28.60 -5.38 -20.32
N SER A 78 28.12 -5.36 -21.55
CA SER A 78 26.73 -5.01 -21.89
C SER A 78 26.05 -6.20 -22.58
N LEU A 79 24.87 -6.56 -22.09
CA LEU A 79 23.97 -7.52 -22.72
C LEU A 79 22.82 -6.75 -23.38
N TYR A 80 22.42 -7.20 -24.56
CA TYR A 80 21.31 -6.63 -25.33
C TYR A 80 20.29 -7.70 -25.66
N ASP A 81 19.02 -7.31 -25.61
CA ASP A 81 17.87 -8.14 -25.98
C ASP A 81 17.85 -9.49 -25.26
N LEU A 82 18.03 -9.48 -23.93
CA LEU A 82 17.93 -10.66 -23.09
C LEU A 82 16.46 -11.05 -22.96
N ARG A 83 16.13 -12.30 -23.29
CA ARG A 83 14.79 -12.87 -23.11
C ARG A 83 14.87 -14.14 -22.27
N VAL A 84 14.03 -14.23 -21.26
CA VAL A 84 13.87 -15.45 -20.45
C VAL A 84 12.42 -15.89 -20.56
N THR A 85 12.22 -17.13 -21.02
CA THR A 85 10.88 -17.72 -21.13
C THR A 85 10.83 -19.10 -20.49
N ALA A 86 9.84 -19.32 -19.64
CA ALA A 86 9.53 -20.66 -19.15
C ALA A 86 8.52 -21.35 -20.09
N PRO A 87 8.76 -22.59 -20.54
CA PRO A 87 7.78 -23.32 -21.34
C PRO A 87 6.53 -23.63 -20.53
N ALA A 88 5.35 -23.38 -21.10
CA ALA A 88 4.07 -23.74 -20.50
C ALA A 88 4.01 -25.27 -20.32
N ARG A 89 3.92 -25.78 -19.09
CA ARG A 89 3.57 -27.19 -18.83
C ARG A 89 2.12 -27.45 -19.25
N ARG A 90 1.75 -28.70 -19.58
CA ARG A 90 0.33 -29.08 -19.67
C ARG A 90 -0.31 -28.92 -18.29
N ARG A 91 -1.59 -28.49 -18.26
CA ARG A 91 -2.45 -28.35 -17.07
C ARG A 91 -2.02 -29.31 -15.95
N THR A 92 -1.63 -28.75 -14.81
CA THR A 92 -1.53 -29.51 -13.56
C THR A 92 -2.93 -29.65 -12.95
N ALA A 93 -3.12 -30.60 -12.03
CA ALA A 93 -4.38 -30.76 -11.30
C ALA A 93 -4.82 -29.48 -10.57
N ASP A 94 -3.86 -28.57 -10.30
CA ASP A 94 -4.04 -27.36 -9.51
C ASP A 94 -4.28 -26.07 -10.33
N GLY A 95 -4.39 -26.13 -11.67
CA GLY A 95 -4.81 -24.97 -12.49
C GLY A 95 -3.97 -24.69 -13.75
N PRO A 96 -4.05 -23.46 -14.32
CA PRO A 96 -3.29 -23.12 -15.52
C PRO A 96 -1.78 -23.14 -15.27
N SER A 97 -1.02 -23.49 -16.31
CA SER A 97 0.43 -23.60 -16.26
C SER A 97 1.10 -22.25 -15.98
N SER A 98 2.10 -22.24 -15.09
CA SER A 98 2.91 -21.05 -14.82
C SER A 98 3.60 -20.54 -16.09
N ILE A 99 3.40 -19.26 -16.42
CA ILE A 99 4.05 -18.55 -17.51
C ILE A 99 4.99 -17.52 -16.90
N LEU A 100 6.24 -17.53 -17.33
CA LEU A 100 7.20 -16.47 -17.06
C LEU A 100 7.76 -15.97 -18.40
N LYS A 101 7.66 -14.67 -18.62
CA LYS A 101 8.33 -13.98 -19.72
C LYS A 101 9.05 -12.76 -19.14
N VAL A 102 10.36 -12.69 -19.37
CA VAL A 102 11.19 -11.54 -19.02
C VAL A 102 11.87 -11.06 -20.28
N SER A 103 11.80 -9.77 -20.56
CA SER A 103 12.47 -9.12 -21.68
C SER A 103 13.26 -7.93 -21.16
N ILE A 104 14.57 -7.93 -21.38
CA ILE A 104 15.47 -6.87 -20.92
C ILE A 104 16.25 -6.34 -22.12
N PRO A 105 15.91 -5.15 -22.65
CA PRO A 105 16.60 -4.54 -23.78
C PRO A 105 18.08 -4.34 -23.55
N ARG A 106 18.47 -3.96 -22.32
CA ARG A 106 19.87 -3.70 -21.99
C ARG A 106 20.19 -3.94 -20.53
N ILE A 107 21.29 -4.66 -20.31
CA ILE A 107 21.97 -4.74 -19.02
C ILE A 107 23.39 -4.23 -19.22
N THR A 108 23.87 -3.35 -18.36
CA THR A 108 25.28 -2.91 -18.37
C THR A 108 25.90 -3.08 -17.00
N LEU A 109 27.03 -3.76 -16.97
CA LEU A 109 27.90 -3.92 -15.81
C LEU A 109 29.23 -3.25 -16.11
N SER A 110 29.77 -2.46 -15.19
CA SER A 110 31.01 -1.70 -15.42
C SER A 110 31.90 -1.63 -14.18
N GLY A 111 33.20 -1.39 -14.42
CA GLY A 111 34.20 -1.37 -13.36
C GLY A 111 34.42 -2.72 -12.69
N VAL A 112 34.24 -3.82 -13.44
CA VAL A 112 34.38 -5.18 -12.93
C VAL A 112 35.83 -5.44 -12.54
N ARG A 113 36.03 -5.86 -11.29
CA ARG A 113 37.32 -6.28 -10.73
C ARG A 113 37.14 -7.62 -10.03
N ILE A 114 38.09 -8.51 -10.25
CA ILE A 114 38.17 -9.79 -9.56
C ILE A 114 39.48 -9.78 -8.78
N SER A 115 39.39 -9.70 -7.45
CA SER A 115 40.55 -9.74 -6.54
C SER A 115 40.55 -11.05 -5.76
N ARG A 116 41.66 -11.36 -5.08
CA ARG A 116 41.69 -12.39 -4.03
C ARG A 116 41.59 -11.69 -2.69
N ALA A 117 40.70 -12.17 -1.82
CA ALA A 117 40.61 -11.72 -0.44
C ALA A 117 41.95 -12.04 0.26
N ALA A 118 42.51 -11.06 0.99
CA ALA A 118 43.82 -11.19 1.63
C ALA A 118 43.81 -12.16 2.83
N ASP A 119 42.63 -12.42 3.40
CA ASP A 119 42.40 -13.24 4.59
C ASP A 119 42.06 -14.71 4.28
N THR A 120 41.31 -14.96 3.21
CA THR A 120 40.71 -16.27 2.90
C THR A 120 41.18 -16.86 1.57
N GLY A 121 41.83 -16.06 0.71
CA GLY A 121 42.25 -16.48 -0.63
C GLY A 121 41.11 -16.70 -1.63
N HIS A 122 39.84 -16.55 -1.21
CA HIS A 122 38.68 -16.62 -2.09
C HIS A 122 38.67 -15.47 -3.10
N ARG A 123 38.16 -15.74 -4.31
CA ARG A 123 37.98 -14.70 -5.32
C ARG A 123 36.82 -13.80 -4.87
N GLN A 124 37.04 -12.50 -4.81
CA GLN A 124 36.00 -11.51 -4.57
C GLN A 124 35.64 -10.85 -5.90
N PHE A 125 34.33 -10.75 -6.15
CA PHE A 125 33.82 -10.02 -7.30
C PHE A 125 33.36 -8.65 -6.85
N HIS A 126 33.88 -7.62 -7.52
CA HIS A 126 33.47 -6.24 -7.30
C HIS A 126 33.10 -5.59 -8.62
N ALA A 127 32.02 -4.82 -8.64
CA ALA A 127 31.66 -3.98 -9.77
C ALA A 127 31.31 -2.57 -9.30
N ARG A 128 31.63 -1.57 -10.13
CA ARG A 128 31.28 -0.17 -9.82
C ARG A 128 29.81 0.11 -10.07
N ARG A 129 29.24 -0.44 -11.14
CA ARG A 129 27.86 -0.12 -11.52
C ARG A 129 27.20 -1.25 -12.29
N LEU A 130 26.00 -1.62 -11.86
CA LEU A 130 25.04 -2.45 -12.58
C LEU A 130 23.82 -1.59 -12.96
N THR A 131 23.43 -1.63 -14.22
CA THR A 131 22.24 -0.95 -14.74
C THR A 131 21.40 -1.92 -15.55
N ILE A 132 20.09 -1.92 -15.31
CA ILE A 132 19.11 -2.71 -16.03
C ILE A 132 18.08 -1.73 -16.59
N ASP A 133 18.03 -1.58 -17.92
CA ASP A 133 17.21 -0.57 -18.58
C ASP A 133 15.96 -1.20 -19.20
N ARG A 134 14.79 -0.71 -18.79
CA ARG A 134 13.46 -1.07 -19.28
C ARG A 134 13.15 -2.57 -19.29
N PRO A 135 13.37 -3.30 -18.18
CA PRO A 135 12.95 -4.68 -18.12
C PRO A 135 11.41 -4.77 -18.10
N ASP A 136 10.89 -5.71 -18.87
CA ASP A 136 9.47 -6.07 -18.90
C ASP A 136 9.31 -7.49 -18.37
N VAL A 137 8.53 -7.65 -17.32
CA VAL A 137 8.34 -8.90 -16.59
C VAL A 137 6.86 -9.26 -16.57
N LEU A 138 6.50 -10.39 -17.16
CA LEU A 138 5.19 -11.00 -17.06
C LEU A 138 5.29 -12.35 -16.36
N PHE A 139 4.58 -12.49 -15.25
CA PHE A 139 4.36 -13.76 -14.57
C PHE A 139 2.87 -14.05 -14.46
N GLU A 140 2.45 -15.26 -14.76
CA GLU A 140 1.11 -15.78 -14.45
C GLU A 140 1.25 -17.18 -13.86
N GLY A 141 0.80 -17.43 -12.62
CA GLY A 141 0.92 -18.77 -12.03
C GLY A 141 0.45 -18.86 -10.57
N HIS A 142 0.58 -20.04 -9.96
CA HIS A 142 0.34 -20.19 -8.53
C HIS A 142 1.59 -19.74 -7.75
N PRO A 143 1.44 -19.07 -6.60
CA PRO A 143 2.57 -18.87 -5.70
C PRO A 143 2.99 -20.25 -5.18
N ALA A 144 4.21 -20.69 -5.49
CA ALA A 144 4.73 -21.94 -4.95
C ALA A 144 4.78 -21.85 -3.41
N PRO A 145 4.32 -22.87 -2.66
CA PRO A 145 4.56 -22.92 -1.23
C PRO A 145 6.06 -22.81 -0.96
N ARG A 146 6.46 -22.07 0.07
CA ARG A 146 7.85 -22.10 0.56
C ARG A 146 8.16 -23.51 1.08
N THR A 147 8.55 -24.43 0.21
CA THR A 147 9.25 -25.63 0.63
C THR A 147 10.61 -25.17 1.17
N HIS A 148 10.86 -25.45 2.45
CA HIS A 148 12.20 -25.30 3.06
C HIS A 148 13.28 -26.13 2.37
N ASP A 149 12.91 -26.97 1.39
CA ASP A 149 13.85 -27.59 0.47
C ASP A 149 14.41 -26.54 -0.49
N THR A 150 15.55 -26.00 -0.08
CA THR A 150 16.63 -25.53 -0.94
C THR A 150 16.58 -26.21 -2.31
N LEU A 151 16.01 -25.54 -3.32
CA LEU A 151 16.43 -25.84 -4.67
C LEU A 151 17.93 -25.65 -4.67
N LYS A 152 18.66 -26.70 -5.06
CA LYS A 152 20.07 -26.67 -5.43
C LYS A 152 20.24 -25.75 -6.65
N SER A 153 19.98 -24.46 -6.43
CA SER A 153 20.36 -23.38 -7.32
C SER A 153 21.88 -23.44 -7.39
N PRO A 154 22.50 -23.32 -8.57
CA PRO A 154 23.95 -23.36 -8.68
C PRO A 154 24.57 -22.33 -7.72
N HIS A 155 25.21 -22.84 -6.67
CA HIS A 155 25.75 -22.04 -5.59
C HIS A 155 26.92 -21.22 -6.11
N VAL A 156 26.71 -19.91 -6.27
CA VAL A 156 27.80 -18.97 -6.50
C VAL A 156 28.31 -18.52 -5.13
N ALA A 157 29.19 -19.33 -4.55
CA ALA A 157 29.79 -19.09 -3.24
C ALA A 157 31.02 -18.16 -3.35
N PHE A 158 30.83 -16.94 -3.82
CA PHE A 158 31.87 -15.91 -3.72
C PHE A 158 31.30 -14.57 -3.27
N PRO A 159 32.02 -13.80 -2.43
CA PRO A 159 31.61 -12.46 -2.05
C PRO A 159 31.44 -11.56 -3.28
N LEU A 160 30.30 -10.89 -3.36
CA LEU A 160 29.91 -9.97 -4.44
C LEU A 160 29.64 -8.59 -3.85
N SER A 161 30.28 -7.55 -4.39
CA SER A 161 29.92 -6.16 -4.09
C SER A 161 29.68 -5.34 -5.36
N ILE A 162 28.70 -4.44 -5.30
CA ILE A 162 28.36 -3.49 -6.36
C ILE A 162 28.14 -2.11 -5.75
N ASP A 163 28.91 -1.09 -6.16
CA ASP A 163 28.80 0.25 -5.57
C ASP A 163 27.45 0.90 -5.91
N HIS A 164 26.92 0.67 -7.11
CA HIS A 164 25.68 1.28 -7.58
C HIS A 164 24.87 0.31 -8.44
N VAL A 165 23.66 0.00 -8.01
CA VAL A 165 22.69 -0.80 -8.77
C VAL A 165 21.53 0.11 -9.16
N ALA A 166 21.23 0.20 -10.45
CA ALA A 166 20.07 0.93 -10.94
C ALA A 166 19.19 0.07 -11.85
N LEU A 167 17.90 0.07 -11.57
CA LEU A 167 16.83 -0.42 -12.42
C LEU A 167 16.12 0.82 -12.96
N ASN A 168 16.00 0.95 -14.28
CA ASN A 168 15.40 2.12 -14.89
C ASN A 168 14.13 1.71 -15.64
N ASP A 169 13.01 2.37 -15.35
CA ASP A 169 11.78 2.32 -16.15
C ASP A 169 11.26 0.88 -16.39
N ALA A 170 11.15 0.10 -15.33
CA ALA A 170 10.69 -1.29 -15.38
C ALA A 170 9.15 -1.41 -15.44
N SER A 171 8.69 -2.39 -16.21
CA SER A 171 7.29 -2.84 -16.29
C SER A 171 7.17 -4.24 -15.69
N VAL A 172 6.27 -4.42 -14.75
CA VAL A 172 6.05 -5.70 -14.07
C VAL A 172 4.57 -6.00 -14.01
N ARG A 173 4.17 -7.19 -14.44
CA ARG A 173 2.82 -7.73 -14.32
C ARG A 173 2.87 -9.14 -13.75
N ILE A 174 2.25 -9.33 -12.60
CA ILE A 174 2.23 -10.59 -11.87
C ILE A 174 0.77 -10.98 -11.62
N GLY A 175 0.26 -11.97 -12.36
CA GLY A 175 -1.01 -12.62 -12.09
C GLY A 175 -0.81 -13.87 -11.24
N PHE A 176 -1.53 -13.99 -10.13
CA PHE A 176 -1.43 -15.16 -9.28
C PHE A 176 -2.77 -15.59 -8.66
N TRP A 177 -2.88 -16.87 -8.32
CA TRP A 177 -4.06 -17.44 -7.69
C TRP A 177 -3.80 -17.71 -6.21
N ARG A 178 -4.71 -17.28 -5.33
CA ARG A 178 -4.70 -17.54 -3.89
C ARG A 178 -6.13 -17.78 -3.43
N ASP A 179 -6.36 -18.84 -2.64
CA ASP A 179 -7.69 -19.22 -2.14
C ASP A 179 -8.77 -19.29 -3.24
N ASN A 180 -8.39 -19.85 -4.40
CA ASN A 180 -9.22 -19.93 -5.61
C ASN A 180 -9.67 -18.55 -6.16
N GLN A 181 -8.98 -17.47 -5.79
CA GLN A 181 -9.17 -16.13 -6.32
C GLN A 181 -7.98 -15.69 -7.16
N ARG A 182 -8.25 -15.10 -8.32
CA ARG A 182 -7.22 -14.47 -9.17
C ARG A 182 -6.93 -13.06 -8.64
N ASN A 183 -5.65 -12.81 -8.41
CA ASN A 183 -5.10 -11.51 -8.08
C ASN A 183 -4.10 -11.08 -9.17
N THR A 184 -3.91 -9.79 -9.35
CA THR A 184 -2.96 -9.25 -10.33
C THR A 184 -2.30 -8.00 -9.76
N LEU A 185 -0.98 -7.99 -9.76
CA LEU A 185 -0.14 -6.84 -9.42
C LEU A 185 0.49 -6.29 -10.71
N THR A 186 0.44 -4.98 -10.89
CA THR A 186 1.12 -4.27 -11.96
C THR A 186 1.96 -3.13 -11.40
N ALA A 187 3.13 -2.92 -11.99
CA ALA A 187 3.98 -1.76 -11.74
C ALA A 187 4.52 -1.25 -13.07
N GLU A 188 4.47 0.06 -13.28
CA GLU A 188 4.94 0.75 -14.48
C GLU A 188 5.89 1.88 -14.08
N GLY A 189 6.88 2.15 -14.92
CA GLY A 189 7.88 3.19 -14.67
C GLY A 189 8.74 2.93 -13.43
N LEU A 190 8.85 1.66 -12.99
CA LEU A 190 9.55 1.32 -11.75
C LEU A 190 11.05 1.58 -11.91
N THR A 191 11.56 2.54 -11.14
CA THR A 191 12.97 2.89 -11.03
C THR A 191 13.44 2.59 -9.61
N PHE A 192 14.57 1.90 -9.50
CA PHE A 192 15.15 1.52 -8.22
C PHE A 192 16.64 1.80 -8.25
N VAL A 193 17.13 2.51 -7.25
CA VAL A 193 18.55 2.80 -7.07
C VAL A 193 18.97 2.32 -5.69
N PHE A 194 20.05 1.55 -5.68
CA PHE A 194 20.66 1.03 -4.46
C PHE A 194 22.16 1.27 -4.52
N ASP A 195 22.70 1.86 -3.45
CA ASP A 195 24.12 2.09 -3.32
C ASP A 195 24.77 1.18 -2.28
N ASN A 196 26.02 0.78 -2.54
CA ASN A 196 26.86 -0.05 -1.70
C ASN A 196 26.27 -1.45 -1.43
N PHE A 197 25.83 -2.13 -2.48
CA PHE A 197 25.36 -3.51 -2.40
C PHE A 197 26.51 -4.44 -2.08
N ALA A 198 26.35 -5.28 -1.06
CA ALA A 198 27.31 -6.32 -0.72
C ALA A 198 26.57 -7.59 -0.29
N ALA A 199 26.82 -8.68 -1.01
CA ALA A 199 26.38 -10.01 -0.64
C ALA A 199 27.59 -10.83 -0.21
N ARG A 200 27.63 -11.23 1.07
CA ARG A 200 28.65 -12.14 1.61
C ARG A 200 28.26 -13.60 1.51
N ASP A 201 26.96 -13.89 1.46
CA ASP A 201 26.35 -15.21 1.29
C ASP A 201 25.36 -15.26 0.12
N THR A 202 24.93 -16.47 -0.22
CA THR A 202 24.09 -16.85 -1.37
C THR A 202 22.88 -15.92 -1.59
N LEU A 203 22.81 -15.27 -2.76
CA LEU A 203 21.61 -14.55 -3.20
C LEU A 203 20.60 -15.53 -3.81
N ALA A 204 19.60 -15.93 -3.04
CA ALA A 204 18.37 -16.49 -3.60
C ALA A 204 17.42 -15.32 -3.92
N ILE A 205 17.25 -15.01 -5.21
CA ILE A 205 16.14 -14.14 -5.63
C ILE A 205 14.92 -15.05 -5.81
N PRO A 206 13.92 -15.03 -4.91
CA PRO A 206 12.71 -15.79 -5.12
C PRO A 206 12.02 -15.29 -6.39
N LEU A 207 11.91 -16.15 -7.39
CA LEU A 207 11.22 -15.87 -8.66
C LEU A 207 9.70 -16.06 -8.54
N THR A 208 9.20 -16.34 -7.33
CA THR A 208 7.78 -16.38 -6.98
C THR A 208 7.41 -15.15 -6.16
N PRO A 209 6.15 -14.66 -6.29
CA PRO A 209 5.67 -13.55 -5.46
C PRO A 209 5.87 -13.91 -3.99
N PRO A 210 6.50 -13.05 -3.16
CA PRO A 210 6.58 -13.30 -1.74
C PRO A 210 5.16 -13.38 -1.19
N ASP A 211 4.92 -14.32 -0.28
CA ASP A 211 3.69 -14.28 0.50
C ASP A 211 3.72 -12.99 1.34
N LEU A 212 2.86 -12.02 1.02
CA LEU A 212 2.83 -10.72 1.68
C LEU A 212 2.49 -10.80 3.18
N THR A 213 1.93 -11.93 3.63
CA THR A 213 1.69 -12.23 5.06
C THR A 213 2.93 -12.78 5.76
N GLN A 214 3.95 -13.18 4.99
CA GLN A 214 5.26 -13.64 5.45
C GLN A 214 6.35 -12.93 4.65
N LEU A 215 6.25 -11.59 4.60
CA LEU A 215 7.32 -10.75 4.09
C LEU A 215 8.63 -11.24 4.69
N PRO A 216 9.67 -11.53 3.88
CA PRO A 216 10.96 -11.88 4.44
C PRO A 216 11.36 -10.78 5.42
N SER A 217 11.90 -11.17 6.58
CA SER A 217 12.59 -10.23 7.46
C SER A 217 13.52 -9.38 6.60
N PRO A 218 13.43 -8.03 6.60
CA PRO A 218 14.18 -7.19 5.67
C PRO A 218 15.68 -7.20 5.99
N SER A 219 16.37 -8.29 5.68
CA SER A 219 17.80 -8.47 5.91
C SER A 219 18.64 -7.91 4.75
N LEU A 220 18.34 -6.68 4.30
CA LEU A 220 18.88 -6.18 3.02
C LEU A 220 19.49 -4.78 3.01
N LEU A 221 19.46 -4.03 4.11
CA LEU A 221 20.13 -2.72 4.15
C LEU A 221 21.32 -2.73 5.10
N PRO A 222 22.55 -2.87 4.58
CA PRO A 222 23.75 -2.52 5.34
C PRO A 222 23.66 -1.08 5.85
N GLN A 223 24.19 -0.80 7.04
CA GLN A 223 24.29 0.56 7.55
C GLN A 223 24.96 1.48 6.51
N GLY A 224 24.33 2.62 6.21
CA GLY A 224 24.82 3.60 5.22
C GLY A 224 24.45 3.34 3.75
N SER A 225 23.68 2.29 3.46
CA SER A 225 23.11 2.06 2.12
C SER A 225 21.96 3.05 1.84
N GLY A 226 22.02 3.70 0.68
CA GLY A 226 20.96 4.60 0.21
C GLY A 226 20.07 3.87 -0.78
N VAL A 227 18.75 3.96 -0.58
CA VAL A 227 17.76 3.40 -1.48
C VAL A 227 16.87 4.52 -1.97
N SER A 228 16.71 4.58 -3.29
CA SER A 228 15.68 5.39 -3.91
C SER A 228 14.78 4.49 -4.75
N VAL A 229 13.47 4.63 -4.58
CA VAL A 229 12.46 3.90 -5.35
C VAL A 229 11.51 4.92 -5.94
N ARG A 230 11.20 4.78 -7.22
CA ARG A 230 10.14 5.53 -7.90
C ARG A 230 9.28 4.56 -8.68
N ALA A 231 7.97 4.75 -8.69
CA ALA A 231 7.07 4.06 -9.61
C ALA A 231 6.06 5.07 -10.14
N ASP A 232 5.81 5.05 -11.45
CA ASP A 232 4.87 5.98 -12.07
C ASP A 232 3.42 5.52 -11.84
N ALA A 233 3.18 4.21 -11.88
CA ALA A 233 1.90 3.61 -11.52
C ALA A 233 2.09 2.23 -10.87
N LEU A 234 1.32 1.96 -9.82
CA LEU A 234 1.18 0.66 -9.18
C LEU A 234 -0.30 0.32 -9.16
N ALA A 235 -0.66 -0.93 -9.44
CA ALA A 235 -2.01 -1.40 -9.19
C ALA A 235 -2.04 -2.83 -8.66
N TYR A 236 -3.01 -3.11 -7.81
CA TYR A 236 -3.30 -4.43 -7.30
C TYR A 236 -4.79 -4.72 -7.42
N THR A 237 -5.13 -5.68 -8.27
CA THR A 237 -6.50 -6.15 -8.48
C THR A 237 -6.71 -7.47 -7.77
N PHE A 238 -7.76 -7.56 -6.94
CA PHE A 238 -8.04 -8.71 -6.08
C PHE A 238 -9.54 -9.01 -5.99
N LYS A 239 -9.89 -10.09 -5.28
CA LYS A 239 -11.25 -10.65 -5.24
C LYS A 239 -11.82 -10.93 -6.64
N ASN A 240 -11.06 -11.65 -7.47
CA ASN A 240 -11.46 -11.99 -8.84
C ASN A 240 -11.76 -10.77 -9.72
N GLY A 241 -11.04 -9.66 -9.52
CA GLY A 241 -11.26 -8.45 -10.30
C GLY A 241 -12.32 -7.50 -9.74
N ALA A 242 -12.89 -7.78 -8.57
CA ALA A 242 -13.94 -6.92 -7.99
C ALA A 242 -13.39 -5.63 -7.35
N LEU A 243 -12.14 -5.64 -6.88
CA LEU A 243 -11.49 -4.51 -6.24
C LEU A 243 -10.14 -4.23 -6.89
N ARG A 244 -9.83 -2.95 -7.06
CA ARG A 244 -8.52 -2.48 -7.53
C ARG A 244 -7.98 -1.43 -6.58
N MET A 245 -6.77 -1.65 -6.09
CA MET A 245 -5.96 -0.64 -5.41
C MET A 245 -5.01 -0.04 -6.43
N GLU A 246 -4.83 1.28 -6.42
CA GLU A 246 -3.92 1.99 -7.32
C GLU A 246 -3.09 2.99 -6.53
N ALA A 247 -1.86 3.21 -6.95
CA ALA A 247 -1.01 4.28 -6.47
C ALA A 247 -0.22 4.90 -7.61
N ASP A 248 -0.24 6.22 -7.71
CA ASP A 248 0.36 6.97 -8.82
C ASP A 248 1.53 7.82 -8.33
N THR A 249 2.62 7.80 -9.09
CA THR A 249 3.85 8.59 -8.84
C THR A 249 4.34 8.46 -7.40
N LEU A 250 4.68 7.22 -7.02
CA LEU A 250 5.31 6.92 -5.74
C LEU A 250 6.81 7.25 -5.81
N ALA A 251 7.34 7.89 -4.79
CA ALA A 251 8.77 8.15 -4.64
C ALA A 251 9.21 7.97 -3.18
N LEU A 252 10.31 7.27 -2.98
CA LEU A 252 10.97 7.03 -1.69
C LEU A 252 12.45 7.37 -1.85
N ASP A 253 13.02 8.11 -0.92
CA ASP A 253 14.47 8.32 -0.81
C ASP A 253 14.89 8.21 0.66
N THR A 254 15.61 7.15 0.99
CA THR A 254 16.01 6.86 2.36
C THR A 254 17.15 7.75 2.86
N ARG A 255 17.89 8.42 1.97
CA ARG A 255 18.94 9.38 2.35
C ARG A 255 18.37 10.75 2.65
N GLN A 256 17.40 11.17 1.85
CA GLN A 256 16.67 12.41 2.09
C GLN A 256 15.66 12.25 3.23
N GLY A 257 15.28 11.01 3.55
CA GLY A 257 14.26 10.73 4.56
C GLY A 257 12.89 11.20 4.08
N THR A 258 12.59 11.00 2.79
CA THR A 258 11.34 11.44 2.18
C THR A 258 10.59 10.28 1.55
N PHE A 259 9.27 10.34 1.64
CA PHE A 259 8.36 9.48 0.90
C PHE A 259 7.21 10.33 0.36
N SER A 260 6.77 10.07 -0.86
CA SER A 260 5.61 10.73 -1.41
C SER A 260 4.86 9.83 -2.37
N VAL A 261 3.56 10.06 -2.48
CA VAL A 261 2.71 9.45 -3.51
C VAL A 261 1.63 10.44 -3.89
N HIS A 262 1.42 10.64 -5.19
CA HIS A 262 0.49 11.66 -5.68
C HIS A 262 -0.97 11.26 -5.52
N ARG A 263 -1.28 9.97 -5.69
CA ARG A 263 -2.63 9.44 -5.51
C ARG A 263 -2.56 8.01 -5.01
N VAL A 264 -3.42 7.66 -4.06
CA VAL A 264 -3.68 6.28 -3.68
C VAL A 264 -5.19 6.08 -3.61
N ALA A 265 -5.71 5.04 -4.24
CA ALA A 265 -7.15 4.80 -4.26
C ALA A 265 -7.51 3.32 -4.19
N GLN A 266 -8.64 3.02 -3.56
CA GLN A 266 -9.33 1.75 -3.70
C GLN A 266 -10.61 1.97 -4.50
N ILE A 267 -10.73 1.26 -5.62
CA ILE A 267 -11.83 1.42 -6.56
C ILE A 267 -12.53 0.08 -6.77
N PRO A 268 -13.78 -0.07 -6.28
CA PRO A 268 -14.65 -1.17 -6.68
C PRO A 268 -14.89 -1.17 -8.19
N GLN A 269 -14.70 -2.34 -8.81
CA GLN A 269 -14.88 -2.51 -10.26
C GLN A 269 -16.35 -2.79 -10.65
N TYR A 270 -17.24 -2.82 -9.66
CA TYR A 270 -18.68 -2.93 -9.83
C TYR A 270 -19.37 -1.74 -9.13
N GLY A 271 -20.47 -1.27 -9.72
CA GLY A 271 -21.36 -0.32 -9.04
C GLY A 271 -21.97 -0.93 -7.78
N LYS A 272 -22.47 -0.08 -6.87
CA LYS A 272 -22.99 -0.43 -5.53
C LYS A 272 -23.85 -1.70 -5.51
N GLU A 273 -24.93 -1.73 -6.30
CA GLU A 273 -25.87 -2.87 -6.35
C GLU A 273 -25.22 -4.16 -6.88
N GLN A 274 -24.44 -4.05 -7.96
CA GLN A 274 -23.79 -5.21 -8.56
C GLN A 274 -22.70 -5.79 -7.65
N TYR A 275 -21.96 -4.93 -6.95
CA TYR A 275 -20.93 -5.35 -6.00
C TYR A 275 -21.53 -6.22 -4.90
N THR A 276 -22.65 -5.76 -4.32
CA THR A 276 -23.40 -6.48 -3.30
C THR A 276 -23.85 -7.89 -3.72
N LEU A 277 -24.15 -8.09 -5.01
CA LEU A 277 -24.58 -9.38 -5.54
C LEU A 277 -23.41 -10.28 -5.99
N ARG A 278 -22.29 -9.70 -6.43
CA ARG A 278 -21.19 -10.43 -7.10
C ARG A 278 -20.02 -10.76 -6.18
N VAL A 279 -19.82 -10.01 -5.11
CA VAL A 279 -18.67 -10.21 -4.22
C VAL A 279 -19.06 -11.17 -3.09
N SER A 280 -18.46 -12.35 -3.12
CA SER A 280 -18.87 -13.50 -2.31
C SER A 280 -18.68 -13.34 -0.80
N ASP A 281 -17.78 -12.46 -0.36
CA ASP A 281 -17.48 -12.22 1.06
C ASP A 281 -18.48 -11.26 1.75
N ARG A 282 -19.44 -10.72 0.97
CA ARG A 282 -20.47 -9.77 1.43
C ARG A 282 -19.89 -8.55 2.14
N SER A 283 -18.67 -8.17 1.75
CA SER A 283 -18.06 -6.92 2.18
C SER A 283 -18.87 -5.72 1.71
N ASP A 284 -18.72 -4.62 2.44
CA ASP A 284 -19.41 -3.38 2.13
C ASP A 284 -18.77 -2.77 0.88
N TRP A 285 -19.55 -2.05 0.07
CA TRP A 285 -19.00 -1.30 -1.05
C TRP A 285 -18.30 -0.07 -0.47
N ILE A 286 -16.98 0.00 -0.61
CA ILE A 286 -16.18 1.11 -0.09
C ILE A 286 -15.19 1.51 -1.16
N THR A 287 -15.22 2.79 -1.52
CA THR A 287 -14.18 3.45 -2.31
C THR A 287 -13.55 4.53 -1.47
N TRP A 288 -12.25 4.71 -1.63
CA TRP A 288 -11.55 5.82 -1.01
C TRP A 288 -10.43 6.29 -1.94
N GLU A 289 -10.11 7.57 -1.85
CA GLU A 289 -9.06 8.22 -2.61
C GLU A 289 -8.32 9.20 -1.71
N VAL A 290 -7.00 9.12 -1.74
CA VAL A 290 -6.10 10.02 -1.07
C VAL A 290 -5.29 10.75 -2.14
N LEU A 291 -5.31 12.08 -2.11
CA LEU A 291 -4.46 12.91 -2.95
C LEU A 291 -3.28 13.43 -2.13
N ARG A 292 -2.11 13.37 -2.76
CA ARG A 292 -0.80 13.82 -2.28
C ARG A 292 -0.54 13.46 -0.82
N VAL A 293 0.10 12.32 -0.62
CA VAL A 293 0.75 12.00 0.66
C VAL A 293 2.21 12.40 0.55
N ALA A 294 2.70 13.18 1.50
CA ALA A 294 4.11 13.53 1.64
C ALA A 294 4.56 13.28 3.08
N CYS A 295 5.65 12.55 3.22
CA CYS A 295 6.26 12.24 4.50
C CYS A 295 7.67 12.84 4.56
N ASP A 296 7.97 13.50 5.66
CA ASP A 296 9.29 14.06 5.96
C ASP A 296 9.88 13.43 7.22
N SER A 297 11.22 13.48 7.32
CA SER A 297 11.98 12.85 8.41
C SER A 297 11.71 11.35 8.54
N LEU A 298 11.57 10.64 7.41
CA LEU A 298 11.45 9.20 7.35
C LEU A 298 12.78 8.54 7.79
N GLN A 299 12.71 7.69 8.80
CA GLN A 299 13.81 6.85 9.24
C GLN A 299 13.37 5.41 9.15
N ILE A 300 13.95 4.68 8.19
CA ILE A 300 13.74 3.25 8.04
C ILE A 300 14.65 2.54 9.03
N PRO A 301 14.13 1.60 9.84
CA PRO A 301 14.92 0.89 10.83
C PRO A 301 16.09 0.14 10.18
N SER A 302 17.26 0.21 10.83
CA SER A 302 18.41 -0.62 10.53
C SER A 302 18.37 -1.85 11.42
N PHE A 303 18.01 -3.00 10.84
CA PHE A 303 17.88 -4.27 11.59
C PHE A 303 19.19 -4.78 12.21
N ALA A 304 20.34 -4.16 11.93
CA ALA A 304 21.62 -4.48 12.57
C ALA A 304 21.58 -4.31 14.10
N ASP A 305 20.69 -3.43 14.59
CA ASP A 305 20.60 -3.05 16.01
C ASP A 305 19.34 -3.61 16.70
N GLY A 306 18.55 -4.44 16.02
CA GLY A 306 17.30 -4.99 16.54
C GLY A 306 16.12 -4.01 16.59
N ASP A 307 16.28 -2.81 16.02
CA ASP A 307 15.19 -1.84 15.84
C ASP A 307 14.29 -2.28 14.68
N ASP A 308 12.98 -2.40 14.93
CA ASP A 308 11.94 -2.72 13.93
C ASP A 308 10.96 -1.54 13.70
N LEU A 309 11.28 -0.37 14.26
CA LEU A 309 10.40 0.79 14.30
C LEU A 309 10.65 1.76 13.14
N LEU A 310 9.69 1.84 12.22
CA LEU A 310 9.60 2.89 11.20
C LEU A 310 9.21 4.22 11.84
N ARG A 311 10.08 5.23 11.74
CA ARG A 311 9.81 6.57 12.29
C ARG A 311 9.54 7.56 11.19
N ILE A 312 8.52 8.38 11.37
CA ILE A 312 8.15 9.47 10.46
C ILE A 312 7.90 10.71 11.31
N GLY A 313 8.52 11.83 10.94
CA GLY A 313 8.27 13.10 11.63
C GLY A 313 6.86 13.61 11.32
N THR A 314 6.63 13.95 10.05
CA THR A 314 5.36 14.53 9.61
C THR A 314 4.82 13.82 8.39
N VAL A 315 3.50 13.61 8.37
CA VAL A 315 2.76 13.17 7.19
C VAL A 315 1.75 14.25 6.84
N ALA A 316 1.85 14.79 5.63
CA ALA A 316 0.87 15.72 5.07
C ALA A 316 0.05 15.00 4.00
N ILE A 317 -1.27 15.12 4.12
CA ILE A 317 -2.25 14.60 3.17
C ILE A 317 -3.11 15.78 2.70
N ASP A 318 -3.20 15.99 1.40
CA ASP A 318 -4.02 17.10 0.87
C ASP A 318 -5.51 16.83 1.06
N SER A 319 -5.97 15.71 0.51
CA SER A 319 -7.37 15.34 0.57
C SER A 319 -7.58 13.85 0.74
N LEU A 320 -8.61 13.48 1.50
CA LEU A 320 -9.10 12.11 1.64
C LEU A 320 -10.61 12.09 1.38
N ARG A 321 -11.03 11.32 0.39
CA ARG A 321 -12.44 11.08 0.10
C ARG A 321 -12.79 9.63 0.40
N ILE A 322 -13.90 9.41 1.10
CA ILE A 322 -14.41 8.07 1.41
C ILE A 322 -15.90 8.03 1.06
N ASP A 323 -16.28 7.11 0.18
CA ASP A 323 -17.68 6.77 -0.08
C ASP A 323 -17.93 5.31 0.33
N GLY A 324 -18.84 5.12 1.29
CA GLY A 324 -19.27 3.80 1.78
C GLY A 324 -20.74 3.54 1.46
N PHE A 325 -21.08 2.30 1.12
CA PHE A 325 -22.45 1.86 0.87
C PHE A 325 -22.73 0.48 1.47
N LYS A 326 -23.83 0.38 2.20
CA LYS A 326 -24.34 -0.87 2.79
C LYS A 326 -25.80 -1.11 2.45
N ASP A 327 -26.10 -2.26 1.87
CA ASP A 327 -27.47 -2.77 1.78
C ASP A 327 -27.73 -3.81 2.88
N ARG A 328 -28.63 -3.50 3.83
CA ARG A 328 -29.00 -4.41 4.93
C ARG A 328 -30.14 -5.37 4.58
N ASN A 329 -30.63 -5.35 3.35
CA ASN A 329 -31.46 -6.42 2.81
C ASN A 329 -30.65 -7.71 2.60
N GLN A 330 -29.32 -7.59 2.43
CA GLN A 330 -28.42 -8.73 2.36
C GLN A 330 -28.10 -9.31 3.74
N LYS A 331 -27.68 -10.59 3.76
CA LYS A 331 -27.13 -11.21 4.96
C LYS A 331 -25.80 -10.51 5.33
N GLN A 332 -25.64 -10.21 6.62
CA GLN A 332 -24.39 -9.67 7.17
C GLN A 332 -23.22 -10.65 6.91
N SER A 333 -22.02 -10.11 6.72
CA SER A 333 -20.80 -10.92 6.67
C SER A 333 -20.48 -11.46 8.06
N ASP A 334 -20.03 -12.71 8.12
CA ASP A 334 -19.66 -13.38 9.38
C ASP A 334 -18.20 -13.05 9.79
N ASN A 335 -17.51 -12.16 9.05
CA ASN A 335 -16.14 -11.75 9.33
C ASN A 335 -16.06 -10.89 10.60
N ILE A 336 -15.06 -11.16 11.45
CA ILE A 336 -14.71 -10.30 12.59
C ILE A 336 -13.94 -9.08 12.07
N ARG A 337 -14.30 -7.90 12.55
CA ARG A 337 -13.70 -6.62 12.17
C ARG A 337 -13.02 -6.00 13.39
N PRO A 338 -11.68 -5.83 13.36
CA PRO A 338 -10.98 -5.19 14.46
C PRO A 338 -11.46 -3.75 14.63
N THR A 339 -11.31 -3.22 15.84
CA THR A 339 -11.41 -1.77 16.07
C THR A 339 -10.28 -1.04 15.33
N LEU A 340 -10.39 0.29 15.23
CA LEU A 340 -9.37 1.10 14.55
C LEU A 340 -7.99 0.95 15.23
N TYR A 341 -7.97 0.97 16.57
CA TYR A 341 -6.74 0.81 17.34
C TYR A 341 -6.20 -0.62 17.29
N GLU A 342 -7.05 -1.65 17.33
CA GLU A 342 -6.63 -3.05 17.17
C GLU A 342 -5.96 -3.28 15.83
N ALA A 343 -6.50 -2.70 14.74
CA ALA A 343 -5.92 -2.83 13.42
C ALA A 343 -4.49 -2.26 13.36
N LEU A 344 -4.22 -1.15 14.07
CA LEU A 344 -2.89 -0.56 14.20
C LEU A 344 -1.97 -1.42 15.09
N GLN A 345 -2.47 -1.90 16.23
CA GLN A 345 -1.73 -2.74 17.18
C GLN A 345 -1.32 -4.09 16.59
N GLN A 346 -2.13 -4.63 15.67
CA GLN A 346 -1.89 -5.91 14.98
C GLN A 346 -0.89 -5.81 13.82
N LEU A 347 -0.42 -4.60 13.46
CA LEU A 347 0.59 -4.46 12.43
C LEU A 347 1.91 -5.12 12.87
N PRO A 348 2.51 -5.99 12.03
CA PRO A 348 3.73 -6.71 12.41
C PRO A 348 4.95 -5.79 12.51
N ALA A 349 5.02 -4.75 11.68
CA ALA A 349 6.08 -3.75 11.72
C ALA A 349 5.79 -2.67 12.78
N GLY A 350 6.82 -2.23 13.50
CA GLY A 350 6.72 -1.07 14.37
C GLY A 350 6.57 0.20 13.52
N ILE A 351 5.63 1.07 13.88
CA ILE A 351 5.43 2.38 13.24
C ILE A 351 5.28 3.43 14.35
N ALA A 352 5.96 4.56 14.20
CA ALA A 352 5.82 5.76 15.01
C ALA A 352 5.80 7.01 14.12
N ILE A 353 4.72 7.77 14.18
CA ILE A 353 4.51 8.99 13.40
C ILE A 353 4.25 10.14 14.37
N SER A 354 5.05 11.21 14.32
CA SER A 354 4.89 12.30 15.29
C SER A 354 3.62 13.12 15.04
N SER A 355 3.33 13.47 13.79
CA SER A 355 2.09 14.16 13.44
C SER A 355 1.63 13.84 12.01
N ILE A 356 0.32 13.70 11.83
CA ILE A 356 -0.35 13.54 10.54
C ILE A 356 -1.35 14.68 10.40
N GLY A 357 -1.23 15.47 9.34
CA GLY A 357 -2.19 16.50 8.98
C GLY A 357 -2.93 16.13 7.70
N ILE A 358 -4.26 16.24 7.72
CA ILE A 358 -5.13 16.04 6.56
C ILE A 358 -5.90 17.33 6.30
N GLY A 359 -5.68 17.92 5.12
CA GLY A 359 -6.18 19.25 4.78
C GLY A 359 -7.69 19.29 4.52
N ASP A 360 -8.21 18.25 3.88
CA ASP A 360 -9.62 18.14 3.49
C ASP A 360 -10.07 16.67 3.53
N VAL A 361 -11.08 16.35 4.34
CA VAL A 361 -11.69 15.02 4.38
C VAL A 361 -13.18 15.11 4.12
N ASP A 362 -13.62 14.34 3.12
CA ASP A 362 -15.01 14.14 2.77
C ASP A 362 -15.39 12.68 2.97
N ILE A 363 -16.36 12.44 3.84
CA ILE A 363 -16.89 11.11 4.16
C ILE A 363 -18.37 11.10 3.84
N ARG A 364 -18.78 10.16 2.98
CA ARG A 364 -20.18 9.90 2.68
C ARG A 364 -20.49 8.44 2.93
N TYR A 365 -21.44 8.18 3.83
CA TYR A 365 -21.91 6.83 4.12
C TYR A 365 -23.38 6.68 3.74
N GLU A 366 -23.68 5.64 2.99
CA GLU A 366 -25.02 5.30 2.56
C GLU A 366 -25.45 3.94 3.12
N GLU A 367 -26.66 3.87 3.70
CA GLU A 367 -27.20 2.62 4.22
C GLU A 367 -28.67 2.43 3.82
N ILE A 368 -28.98 1.28 3.22
CA ILE A 368 -30.35 0.84 3.01
C ILE A 368 -30.77 -0.03 4.19
N SER A 369 -31.85 0.39 4.86
CA SER A 369 -32.46 -0.36 5.97
C SER A 369 -33.16 -1.62 5.47
N ARG A 370 -33.19 -2.66 6.30
CA ARG A 370 -33.87 -3.91 5.97
C ARG A 370 -35.36 -3.68 5.69
N GLY A 371 -35.82 -4.12 4.53
CA GLY A 371 -37.19 -3.98 4.05
C GLY A 371 -37.48 -2.66 3.32
N THR A 372 -36.46 -1.83 3.06
CA THR A 372 -36.57 -0.56 2.34
C THR A 372 -35.69 -0.55 1.09
N THR A 373 -35.88 0.45 0.23
CA THR A 373 -35.09 0.66 -1.00
C THR A 373 -34.41 2.03 -1.05
N VAL A 374 -34.79 2.96 -0.17
CA VAL A 374 -34.23 4.32 -0.13
C VAL A 374 -33.04 4.33 0.85
N PRO A 375 -31.84 4.74 0.42
CA PRO A 375 -30.69 4.82 1.30
C PRO A 375 -30.77 6.05 2.21
N ALA A 376 -30.38 5.87 3.47
CA ALA A 376 -29.98 6.94 4.36
C ALA A 376 -28.59 7.43 3.99
N VAL A 377 -28.33 8.74 4.07
CA VAL A 377 -27.03 9.31 3.71
C VAL A 377 -26.51 10.18 4.85
N ILE A 378 -25.35 9.82 5.38
CA ILE A 378 -24.61 10.64 6.35
C ILE A 378 -23.39 11.23 5.65
N THR A 379 -23.18 12.53 5.83
CA THR A 379 -22.03 13.24 5.26
C THR A 379 -21.28 14.02 6.32
N LEU A 380 -19.96 13.90 6.27
CA LEU A 380 -19.01 14.77 6.94
C LEU A 380 -18.16 15.39 5.83
N SER A 381 -18.05 16.71 5.78
CA SER A 381 -17.36 17.39 4.69
C SER A 381 -16.44 18.47 5.18
N SER A 382 -15.41 18.75 4.38
CA SER A 382 -14.41 19.78 4.69
C SER A 382 -13.77 19.59 6.06
N LEU A 383 -13.56 18.33 6.48
CA LEU A 383 -12.89 18.07 7.74
C LEU A 383 -11.40 18.38 7.61
N LYS A 384 -10.89 19.15 8.55
CA LYS A 384 -9.46 19.24 8.82
C LYS A 384 -9.16 18.28 9.95
N THR A 385 -8.19 17.39 9.74
CA THR A 385 -7.89 16.35 10.73
C THR A 385 -6.42 16.37 11.09
N THR A 386 -6.13 16.26 12.39
CA THR A 386 -4.78 16.00 12.92
C THR A 386 -4.76 14.70 13.69
N ILE A 387 -3.67 13.95 13.56
CA ILE A 387 -3.39 12.76 14.37
C ILE A 387 -1.99 12.93 14.94
N ASP A 388 -1.88 13.00 16.27
CA ASP A 388 -0.61 13.30 16.93
C ASP A 388 -0.12 12.11 17.76
N GLY A 389 1.15 11.76 17.58
CA GLY A 389 1.81 10.70 18.36
C GLY A 389 1.42 9.26 17.98
N LEU A 390 0.89 9.00 16.78
CA LEU A 390 0.47 7.66 16.38
C LEU A 390 1.62 6.65 16.45
N THR A 391 1.45 5.58 17.23
CA THR A 391 2.41 4.48 17.32
C THR A 391 1.73 3.16 17.68
N ASN A 392 2.29 2.03 17.25
CA ASN A 392 1.91 0.70 17.74
C ASN A 392 2.97 0.07 18.67
N ARG A 393 4.07 0.77 18.92
CA ARG A 393 5.14 0.37 19.85
C ARG A 393 5.40 1.47 20.88
N PRO A 394 4.38 1.86 21.69
CA PRO A 394 4.60 2.85 22.73
C PRO A 394 5.51 2.27 23.83
N ALA A 395 6.28 3.15 24.46
CA ALA A 395 7.07 2.78 25.65
C ALA A 395 6.21 2.65 26.91
N ASP A 396 5.12 3.43 26.98
CA ASP A 396 4.15 3.46 28.07
C ASP A 396 2.92 2.61 27.68
N PRO A 397 2.51 1.60 28.49
CA PRO A 397 1.32 0.79 28.21
C PRO A 397 0.01 1.58 28.24
N ASP A 398 -0.03 2.72 28.92
CA ASP A 398 -1.23 3.58 28.99
C ASP A 398 -1.19 4.70 27.93
N TYR A 399 -0.21 4.69 27.03
CA TYR A 399 -0.08 5.70 25.98
C TYR A 399 -1.28 5.68 25.03
N THR A 400 -1.79 6.88 24.76
CA THR A 400 -2.87 7.14 23.81
C THR A 400 -2.42 8.15 22.77
N TYR A 401 -3.08 8.13 21.63
CA TYR A 401 -2.93 9.14 20.58
C TYR A 401 -4.30 9.70 20.23
N ASP A 402 -4.32 10.98 19.85
CA ASP A 402 -5.55 11.71 19.56
C ASP A 402 -5.73 11.92 18.07
N LEU A 403 -6.96 11.73 17.61
CA LEU A 403 -7.44 12.18 16.31
C LEU A 403 -8.41 13.34 16.54
N THR A 404 -8.04 14.53 16.09
CA THR A 404 -8.88 15.73 16.17
C THR A 404 -9.43 16.05 14.79
N ALA A 405 -10.73 16.35 14.69
CA ALA A 405 -11.38 16.70 13.45
C ALA A 405 -12.34 17.90 13.62
N ASP A 406 -12.18 18.89 12.76
CA ASP A 406 -13.05 20.07 12.65
C ASP A 406 -13.62 20.16 11.24
N GLY A 407 -14.93 20.34 11.10
CA GLY A 407 -15.53 20.60 9.78
C GLY A 407 -17.05 20.60 9.83
N LEU A 408 -17.72 20.06 8.82
CA LEU A 408 -19.16 20.20 8.64
C LEU A 408 -19.87 18.85 8.69
N LEU A 409 -20.86 18.74 9.57
CA LEU A 409 -21.87 17.68 9.58
C LEU A 409 -23.01 18.08 8.62
N PHE A 410 -23.45 17.13 7.78
CA PHE A 410 -24.49 17.34 6.77
C PHE A 410 -24.22 18.51 5.79
N GLY A 411 -22.95 18.86 5.60
CA GLY A 411 -22.52 19.92 4.69
C GLY A 411 -22.71 21.34 5.19
N THR A 412 -23.36 21.55 6.33
CA THR A 412 -23.75 22.90 6.79
C THR A 412 -23.45 23.17 8.26
N THR A 413 -23.42 22.15 9.11
CA THR A 413 -23.36 22.34 10.57
C THR A 413 -21.94 22.15 11.08
N PRO A 414 -21.26 23.19 11.59
CA PRO A 414 -19.94 23.04 12.18
C PRO A 414 -19.90 21.99 13.29
N MET A 415 -18.87 21.16 13.29
CA MET A 415 -18.62 20.15 14.32
C MET A 415 -17.16 20.10 14.70
N HIS A 416 -16.91 19.64 15.93
CA HIS A 416 -15.59 19.35 16.46
C HIS A 416 -15.62 17.97 17.11
N ALA A 417 -14.59 17.15 16.89
CA ALA A 417 -14.47 15.84 17.50
C ALA A 417 -13.02 15.52 17.87
N VAL A 418 -12.83 14.92 19.04
CA VAL A 418 -11.55 14.35 19.50
C VAL A 418 -11.78 12.89 19.86
N LEU A 419 -11.13 12.00 19.12
CA LEU A 419 -11.13 10.56 19.36
C LEU A 419 -9.76 10.16 19.92
N THR A 420 -9.75 9.71 21.17
CA THR A 420 -8.55 9.24 21.87
C THR A 420 -8.50 7.72 21.79
N LEU A 421 -7.39 7.19 21.29
CA LEU A 421 -7.21 5.76 21.00
C LEU A 421 -5.98 5.19 21.71
N PRO A 422 -6.03 3.94 22.19
CA PRO A 422 -4.90 3.30 22.84
C PRO A 422 -3.86 2.82 21.82
N ALA A 423 -2.58 3.08 22.10
CA ALA A 423 -1.48 2.61 21.26
C ALA A 423 -0.98 1.22 21.63
N ALA A 424 -0.99 0.89 22.93
CA ALA A 424 -0.33 -0.30 23.44
C ALA A 424 -1.18 -1.57 23.25
N PRO A 425 -0.60 -2.69 22.80
CA PRO A 425 -1.28 -3.98 22.81
C PRO A 425 -1.80 -4.32 24.21
N GLY A 426 -3.08 -4.66 24.32
CA GLY A 426 -3.74 -5.01 25.59
C GLY A 426 -4.40 -3.83 26.30
N ASN A 427 -4.12 -2.58 25.90
CA ASN A 427 -4.96 -1.45 26.27
C ASN A 427 -6.09 -1.30 25.22
N GLU A 428 -7.32 -1.38 25.71
CA GLU A 428 -8.52 -1.33 24.88
C GLU A 428 -9.37 -0.08 25.15
N GLN A 429 -8.95 0.78 26.08
CA GLN A 429 -9.75 1.95 26.46
C GLN A 429 -9.65 3.04 25.41
N PHE A 430 -10.80 3.45 24.88
CA PHE A 430 -10.91 4.59 23.96
C PHE A 430 -12.00 5.55 24.44
N SER A 431 -11.91 6.80 23.99
CA SER A 431 -12.93 7.81 24.23
C SER A 431 -13.16 8.70 23.03
N LEU A 432 -14.35 9.29 22.96
CA LEU A 432 -14.71 10.29 21.97
C LEU A 432 -15.39 11.45 22.69
N ALA A 433 -14.94 12.67 22.42
CA ALA A 433 -15.67 13.89 22.73
C ALA A 433 -16.04 14.56 21.40
N ALA A 434 -17.33 14.81 21.18
CA ALA A 434 -17.80 15.48 19.98
C ALA A 434 -18.83 16.56 20.31
N SER A 435 -18.82 17.65 19.56
CA SER A 435 -19.80 18.72 19.64
C SER A 435 -20.20 19.20 18.25
N MET A 436 -21.41 19.77 18.16
CA MET A 436 -21.88 20.42 16.95
C MET A 436 -22.54 21.76 17.28
N ALA A 437 -22.47 22.66 16.31
CA ALA A 437 -23.15 23.94 16.30
C ALA A 437 -24.68 23.78 16.20
N PRO A 438 -25.45 24.86 16.42
CA PRO A 438 -26.89 24.83 16.23
C PRO A 438 -27.29 24.39 14.81
N LEU A 439 -28.41 23.67 14.70
CA LEU A 439 -29.00 23.27 13.41
C LEU A 439 -30.52 23.18 13.49
N HIS A 440 -31.18 23.40 12.34
CA HIS A 440 -32.62 23.24 12.20
C HIS A 440 -32.97 21.74 12.18
N ALA A 441 -33.67 21.23 13.20
CA ALA A 441 -33.80 19.79 13.43
C ALA A 441 -34.42 19.01 12.24
N PRO A 442 -35.38 19.57 11.47
CA PRO A 442 -35.89 18.94 10.24
C PRO A 442 -34.80 18.59 9.20
N ASP A 443 -33.66 19.28 9.19
CA ASP A 443 -32.55 19.01 8.26
C ASP A 443 -31.90 17.65 8.49
N VAL A 444 -32.15 17.00 9.64
CA VAL A 444 -31.67 15.64 9.96
C VAL A 444 -32.62 14.57 9.42
N SER A 445 -33.84 14.93 8.98
CA SER A 445 -34.84 13.99 8.46
C SER A 445 -34.37 13.10 7.31
N PRO A 446 -33.54 13.56 6.34
CA PRO A 446 -32.98 12.70 5.29
C PRO A 446 -32.19 11.48 5.83
N VAL A 447 -31.72 11.54 7.08
CA VAL A 447 -31.08 10.43 7.78
C VAL A 447 -32.10 9.62 8.58
N THR A 448 -32.94 10.27 9.39
CA THR A 448 -33.83 9.57 10.32
C THR A 448 -35.01 8.90 9.63
N GLU A 449 -35.49 9.44 8.50
CA GLU A 449 -36.60 8.87 7.73
C GLU A 449 -36.26 7.46 7.23
N PRO A 450 -35.19 7.24 6.42
CA PRO A 450 -34.83 5.91 5.92
C PRO A 450 -34.27 4.96 7.01
N LEU A 451 -33.67 5.46 8.10
CA LEU A 451 -33.09 4.61 9.15
C LEU A 451 -34.13 4.15 10.18
N ALA A 452 -34.97 5.07 10.65
CA ALA A 452 -35.87 4.84 11.77
C ALA A 452 -37.35 4.86 11.37
N ASN A 453 -37.69 5.25 10.13
CA ASN A 453 -39.05 5.62 9.74
C ASN A 453 -39.56 6.78 10.60
N ILE A 454 -38.70 7.76 10.89
CA ILE A 454 -39.02 8.94 11.69
C ILE A 454 -38.66 10.18 10.88
N LYS A 455 -39.64 11.03 10.61
CA LYS A 455 -39.44 12.36 10.07
C LYS A 455 -39.43 13.38 11.20
N ILE A 456 -38.49 14.31 11.22
CA ILE A 456 -38.53 15.44 12.15
C ILE A 456 -39.32 16.57 11.47
N THR A 457 -40.47 16.92 12.01
CA THR A 457 -41.38 17.90 11.40
C THR A 457 -41.14 19.32 11.86
N SER A 458 -40.59 19.51 13.06
CA SER A 458 -40.14 20.80 13.59
C SER A 458 -39.10 20.61 14.69
N GLY A 459 -38.38 21.69 14.99
CA GLY A 459 -37.51 21.81 16.15
C GLY A 459 -36.23 22.58 15.84
N GLU A 460 -35.66 23.18 16.87
CA GLU A 460 -34.35 23.85 16.82
C GLU A 460 -33.40 23.13 17.77
N LEU A 461 -32.24 22.69 17.27
CA LEU A 461 -31.16 22.18 18.09
C LEU A 461 -30.17 23.33 18.32
N HIS A 462 -30.06 23.79 19.56
CA HIS A 462 -29.19 24.91 19.94
C HIS A 462 -27.76 24.47 20.22
N SER A 463 -27.59 23.27 20.76
CA SER A 463 -26.29 22.64 20.93
C SER A 463 -26.43 21.15 21.13
N ALA A 464 -25.41 20.39 20.72
CA ALA A 464 -25.28 18.99 21.08
C ALA A 464 -23.82 18.65 21.36
N GLY A 465 -23.61 17.94 22.47
CA GLY A 465 -22.33 17.38 22.86
C GLY A 465 -22.50 15.91 23.24
N VAL A 466 -21.56 15.08 22.82
CA VAL A 466 -21.49 13.67 23.16
C VAL A 466 -20.11 13.40 23.76
N PHE A 467 -20.12 12.77 24.93
CA PHE A 467 -18.94 12.11 25.47
C PHE A 467 -19.19 10.60 25.45
N LEU A 468 -18.20 9.82 25.02
CA LEU A 468 -18.29 8.38 24.91
C LEU A 468 -16.99 7.77 25.42
N ALA A 469 -17.09 6.71 26.21
CA ALA A 469 -15.95 5.92 26.66
C ALA A 469 -16.27 4.42 26.49
N GLY A 470 -15.28 3.62 26.08
CA GLY A 470 -15.51 2.21 25.85
C GLY A 470 -14.25 1.38 25.68
N ASN A 471 -14.48 0.09 25.41
CA ASN A 471 -13.44 -0.89 25.10
C ASN A 471 -13.87 -1.84 23.96
N SER A 472 -13.14 -2.94 23.75
CA SER A 472 -13.44 -3.92 22.70
C SER A 472 -14.84 -4.56 22.83
N GLN A 473 -15.48 -4.48 24.00
CA GLN A 473 -16.73 -5.18 24.32
C GLN A 473 -17.93 -4.24 24.54
N GLN A 474 -17.74 -3.17 25.30
CA GLN A 474 -18.84 -2.29 25.73
C GLN A 474 -18.41 -0.83 25.85
N ALA A 475 -19.35 0.06 25.50
CA ALA A 475 -19.16 1.49 25.51
C ALA A 475 -20.40 2.16 26.09
N THR A 476 -20.18 3.28 26.75
CA THR A 476 -21.20 4.16 27.30
C THR A 476 -21.08 5.55 26.68
N SER A 477 -22.17 6.30 26.69
CA SER A 477 -22.16 7.71 26.27
C SER A 477 -23.02 8.57 27.17
N THR A 478 -22.55 9.78 27.42
CA THR A 478 -23.34 10.86 28.02
C THR A 478 -23.60 11.92 26.95
N VAL A 479 -24.87 12.26 26.76
CA VAL A 479 -25.33 13.16 25.72
C VAL A 479 -25.98 14.39 26.34
N ASN A 480 -25.48 15.57 25.96
CA ASN A 480 -26.00 16.86 26.37
C ASN A 480 -26.52 17.59 25.13
N MET A 481 -27.84 17.73 24.99
CA MET A 481 -28.44 18.45 23.86
C MET A 481 -29.42 19.49 24.36
N ILE A 482 -29.30 20.71 23.86
CA ILE A 482 -30.26 21.78 24.11
C ILE A 482 -31.11 21.93 22.85
N TYR A 483 -32.42 21.73 22.97
CA TYR A 483 -33.34 21.81 21.84
C TYR A 483 -34.71 22.31 22.26
N SER A 484 -35.48 22.81 21.30
CA SER A 484 -36.85 23.31 21.50
C SER A 484 -37.77 22.92 20.35
N ASP A 485 -39.05 22.80 20.66
CA ASP A 485 -40.14 22.57 19.70
C ASP A 485 -39.96 21.33 18.81
N LEU A 486 -39.31 20.29 19.34
CA LEU A 486 -39.09 19.03 18.66
C LEU A 486 -40.43 18.31 18.43
N GLN A 487 -40.68 17.97 17.18
CA GLN A 487 -41.82 17.17 16.75
C GLN A 487 -41.36 16.14 15.72
N ILE A 488 -41.92 14.95 15.80
CA ILE A 488 -41.63 13.87 14.87
C ILE A 488 -42.90 13.34 14.20
N ALA A 489 -42.78 12.69 13.06
CA ALA A 489 -43.80 11.89 12.43
C ALA A 489 -43.27 10.46 12.22
N ILE A 490 -43.99 9.47 12.73
CA ILE A 490 -43.62 8.04 12.57
C ILE A 490 -44.21 7.55 11.26
N LEU A 491 -43.36 7.14 10.33
CA LEU A 491 -43.73 6.74 8.97
C LEU A 491 -44.06 5.24 8.87
N LYS A 492 -44.87 4.84 7.87
CA LYS A 492 -45.14 3.43 7.59
C LYS A 492 -43.96 2.78 6.86
N LYS A 493 -43.46 1.65 7.39
CA LYS A 493 -42.34 0.87 6.81
C LYS A 493 -42.44 0.53 5.31
N ARG A 494 -43.65 0.40 4.75
CA ARG A 494 -43.88 0.04 3.33
C ARG A 494 -44.26 1.24 2.46
N ASP A 495 -44.52 2.39 3.06
CA ASP A 495 -44.88 3.63 2.38
C ASP A 495 -44.36 4.81 3.22
N PRO A 496 -43.11 5.24 3.00
CA PRO A 496 -42.49 6.33 3.77
C PRO A 496 -43.16 7.69 3.53
N MET A 497 -44.07 7.83 2.56
CA MET A 497 -44.88 9.04 2.40
C MET A 497 -46.12 9.06 3.29
N GLN A 498 -46.49 7.93 3.92
CA GLN A 498 -47.63 7.84 4.81
C GLN A 498 -47.23 7.75 6.28
N GLU A 499 -47.85 8.61 7.08
CA GLU A 499 -47.68 8.62 8.52
C GLU A 499 -48.49 7.50 9.21
N ARG A 500 -48.00 7.07 10.38
CA ARG A 500 -48.76 6.31 11.38
C ARG A 500 -49.32 7.30 12.41
N GLU A 501 -50.36 8.03 12.02
CA GLU A 501 -50.98 9.11 12.81
C GLU A 501 -51.19 8.75 14.29
N LEU A 502 -51.65 7.52 14.61
CA LEU A 502 -51.81 7.06 16.00
C LEU A 502 -50.49 6.94 16.78
N LEU A 503 -49.43 6.42 16.16
CA LEU A 503 -48.12 6.29 16.80
C LEU A 503 -47.42 7.66 16.90
N THR A 504 -47.58 8.52 15.88
CA THR A 504 -47.05 9.87 15.91
C THR A 504 -47.69 10.71 17.01
N ASN A 505 -49.02 10.69 17.13
CA ASN A 505 -49.73 11.46 18.15
C ASN A 505 -49.36 10.98 19.56
N LEU A 506 -49.18 9.66 19.76
CA LEU A 506 -48.69 9.10 21.02
C LEU A 506 -47.24 9.53 21.29
N ALA A 507 -46.37 9.48 20.27
CA ALA A 507 -44.98 9.90 20.40
C ALA A 507 -44.90 11.38 20.79
N ASN A 508 -45.46 12.30 20.00
CA ASN A 508 -45.38 13.74 20.27
C ASN A 508 -46.13 14.22 21.52
N GLY A 509 -47.19 13.51 21.92
CA GLY A 509 -48.07 13.94 23.02
C GLY A 509 -47.73 13.34 24.39
N VAL A 510 -47.05 12.19 24.43
CA VAL A 510 -46.86 11.42 25.68
C VAL A 510 -45.41 10.98 25.90
N VAL A 511 -44.72 10.54 24.84
CA VAL A 511 -43.42 9.86 24.97
C VAL A 511 -42.24 10.79 24.66
N LEU A 512 -42.36 11.64 23.65
CA LEU A 512 -41.30 12.52 23.16
C LEU A 512 -41.24 13.79 24.00
N ARG A 513 -40.04 14.10 24.50
CA ARG A 513 -39.71 15.40 25.09
C ARG A 513 -39.55 16.41 23.96
N ARG A 514 -40.34 17.50 24.01
CA ARG A 514 -40.34 18.52 22.95
C ARG A 514 -39.24 19.56 23.12
N SER A 515 -38.71 19.71 24.34
CA SER A 515 -37.63 20.64 24.65
C SER A 515 -36.69 20.06 25.71
N ASN A 516 -35.43 20.47 25.68
CA ASN A 516 -34.48 20.29 26.78
C ASN A 516 -33.67 21.59 26.92
N PRO A 517 -33.71 22.29 28.07
CA PRO A 517 -34.40 21.92 29.32
C PRO A 517 -35.94 22.00 29.22
N GLU A 518 -36.61 21.08 29.92
CA GLU A 518 -38.09 21.09 30.07
C GLU A 518 -38.43 21.61 31.47
N ASN A 519 -39.30 22.63 31.58
CA ASN A 519 -39.67 23.26 32.86
C ASN A 519 -38.45 23.69 33.71
N GLY A 520 -37.40 24.20 33.06
CA GLY A 520 -36.17 24.65 33.71
C GLY A 520 -35.22 23.54 34.17
N ARG A 521 -35.52 22.27 33.90
CA ARG A 521 -34.66 21.13 34.24
C ARG A 521 -33.93 20.64 33.01
N LEU A 522 -32.60 20.79 33.02
CA LEU A 522 -31.73 20.20 32.01
C LEU A 522 -31.59 18.70 32.25
N ARG A 523 -31.77 17.92 31.19
CA ARG A 523 -31.55 16.48 31.17
C ARG A 523 -30.27 16.15 30.41
N THR A 524 -29.63 15.06 30.82
CA THR A 524 -28.55 14.39 30.10
C THR A 524 -29.06 13.01 29.71
N GLY A 525 -28.67 12.53 28.54
CA GLY A 525 -29.03 11.20 28.05
C GLY A 525 -27.89 10.24 28.30
N GLU A 526 -28.19 9.06 28.82
CA GLU A 526 -27.19 8.01 29.04
C GLU A 526 -27.40 6.86 28.06
N GLY A 527 -26.33 6.49 27.36
CA GLY A 527 -26.32 5.46 26.34
C GLY A 527 -25.40 4.32 26.73
N THR A 528 -25.76 3.11 26.34
CA THR A 528 -24.88 1.94 26.47
C THR A 528 -25.04 1.03 25.26
N CYS A 529 -23.93 0.55 24.72
CA CYS A 529 -23.92 -0.38 23.59
C CYS A 529 -22.88 -1.47 23.79
N ARG A 530 -23.24 -2.72 23.49
CA ARG A 530 -22.28 -3.82 23.33
C ARG A 530 -21.77 -3.87 21.89
N ARG A 531 -20.48 -4.10 21.73
CA ARG A 531 -19.81 -4.24 20.44
C ARG A 531 -20.39 -5.44 19.69
N ASP A 532 -20.72 -5.22 18.43
CA ASP A 532 -20.98 -6.26 17.45
C ASP A 532 -19.73 -6.38 16.56
N GLU A 533 -18.88 -7.36 16.83
CA GLU A 533 -17.56 -7.54 16.19
C GLU A 533 -17.66 -7.75 14.67
N HIS A 534 -18.83 -8.08 14.13
CA HIS A 534 -19.07 -8.20 12.69
C HIS A 534 -19.38 -6.86 12.00
N LYS A 535 -19.46 -5.76 12.76
CA LYS A 535 -19.71 -4.40 12.28
C LYS A 535 -18.48 -3.51 12.49
N SER A 536 -18.44 -2.37 11.81
CA SER A 536 -17.31 -1.43 11.90
C SER A 536 -17.22 -0.76 13.29
N PHE A 537 -16.02 -0.30 13.64
CA PHE A 537 -15.79 0.54 14.81
C PHE A 537 -16.66 1.82 14.81
N TRP A 538 -16.86 2.42 13.63
CA TRP A 538 -17.74 3.58 13.47
C TRP A 538 -19.21 3.28 13.77
N ASN A 539 -19.70 2.08 13.39
CA ASN A 539 -21.06 1.66 13.76
C ASN A 539 -21.24 1.60 15.28
N TYR A 540 -20.18 1.16 15.97
CA TYR A 540 -20.18 1.02 17.42
C TYR A 540 -20.20 2.38 18.14
N ILE A 541 -19.37 3.32 17.70
CA ILE A 541 -19.41 4.72 18.15
C ILE A 541 -20.80 5.31 17.93
N TRP A 542 -21.29 5.24 16.69
CA TRP A 542 -22.58 5.82 16.31
C TRP A 542 -23.74 5.27 17.14
N LYS A 543 -23.82 3.94 17.31
CA LYS A 543 -24.89 3.31 18.09
C LYS A 543 -24.85 3.69 19.57
N THR A 544 -23.66 3.82 20.13
CA THR A 544 -23.52 4.22 21.53
C THR A 544 -24.05 5.64 21.72
N ALA A 545 -23.57 6.59 20.91
CA ALA A 545 -24.06 7.97 20.92
C ALA A 545 -25.57 8.06 20.68
N PHE A 546 -26.09 7.36 19.68
CA PHE A 546 -27.52 7.33 19.36
C PHE A 546 -28.38 6.79 20.52
N SER A 547 -27.88 5.82 21.29
CA SER A 547 -28.56 5.29 22.48
C SER A 547 -28.80 6.39 23.51
N GLY A 548 -27.80 7.25 23.78
CA GLY A 548 -27.95 8.39 24.69
C GLY A 548 -28.88 9.48 24.14
N VAL A 549 -28.90 9.71 22.82
CA VAL A 549 -29.87 10.63 22.20
C VAL A 549 -31.31 10.13 22.40
N VAL A 550 -31.54 8.84 22.21
CA VAL A 550 -32.85 8.21 22.41
C VAL A 550 -33.29 8.30 23.87
N ASP A 551 -32.40 8.01 24.81
CA ASP A 551 -32.68 8.16 26.26
C ASP A 551 -33.00 9.61 26.66
N LEU A 552 -32.32 10.59 26.05
CA LEU A 552 -32.59 12.00 26.31
C LEU A 552 -33.96 12.46 25.78
N ALA A 553 -34.36 11.97 24.61
CA ALA A 553 -35.54 12.43 23.89
C ALA A 553 -36.84 11.76 24.36
N LEU A 554 -36.78 10.66 25.12
CA LEU A 554 -37.91 9.94 25.72
C LEU A 554 -38.02 10.27 27.23
#